data_AF-A0A1B6LTJ6-F1
#
_entry.id   AF-A0A1B6LTJ6-F1
#
_cell.length_a   1.000
_cell.length_b   1.000
_cell.length_c   1.000
_cell.angle_alpha   90.00
_cell.angle_beta   90.00
_cell.angle_gamma   90.00
#
_symmetry.space_group_name_H-M   'P 1'
#
loop_
_entity.id
_entity.type
_entity.pdbx_description
1 polymer ?
#
loop_
_entity_poly.entity_id
_entity_poly.type
_entity_poly.pdbx_seq_one_letter_code
_entity_poly.pdbx_strand_id
1 'polypeptide(L)'
;FVSPESEDGTLSPVCYWRMCYMRQNHLHNNWRQWHCVEGEIKPDGGIEGTLYSHVSNDFLITFNSQVATLWDIRKSPVRLGNPFCSLFDVEGDICCDIDENTFVVVQRYAVAVYNFDSVHEEIWRLKYFFLVGDVETHPPCEAHEFVGGGA
;
A
#
# COMPACT_ATOMS: atom_id res chain seq x y z
N PHE A 1 14.04 -22.20 -4.15
CA PHE A 1 15.32 -21.91 -3.49
C PHE A 1 15.19 -22.23 -2.01
N VAL A 2 15.95 -23.21 -1.51
CA VAL A 2 16.06 -23.45 -0.06
C VAL A 2 17.23 -22.59 0.40
N SER A 3 16.96 -21.55 1.19
CA SER A 3 18.05 -20.83 1.84
C SER A 3 18.69 -21.78 2.83
N PRO A 4 20.03 -21.91 2.89
CA PRO A 4 20.64 -22.62 4.00
C PRO A 4 20.24 -21.84 5.27
N GLU A 5 19.53 -22.52 6.18
CA GLU A 5 19.24 -22.00 7.50
C GLU A 5 20.57 -21.88 8.23
N SER A 6 21.16 -20.68 8.20
CA SER A 6 22.27 -20.37 9.09
C SER A 6 21.65 -19.93 10.41
N GLU A 7 21.40 -20.88 11.31
CA GLU A 7 21.10 -20.58 12.72
C GLU A 7 22.22 -19.77 13.38
N ASP A 8 23.41 -19.74 12.77
CA ASP A 8 24.54 -18.90 13.16
C ASP A 8 24.81 -17.80 12.12
N GLY A 9 24.74 -16.53 12.53
CA GLY A 9 25.16 -15.35 11.77
C GLY A 9 26.67 -15.26 11.54
N THR A 10 27.32 -16.35 11.12
CA THR A 10 28.78 -16.51 11.00
C THR A 10 29.27 -16.41 9.54
N LEU A 11 28.43 -15.96 8.62
CA LEU A 11 28.85 -15.74 7.25
C LEU A 11 29.75 -14.50 7.16
N SER A 12 30.96 -14.69 6.61
CA SER A 12 31.79 -13.59 6.14
C SER A 12 30.94 -12.62 5.30
N PRO A 13 31.14 -11.29 5.41
CA PRO A 13 30.39 -10.31 4.62
C PRO A 13 30.38 -10.62 3.11
N VAL A 14 31.48 -11.17 2.58
CA VAL A 14 31.58 -11.58 1.17
C VAL A 14 30.64 -12.74 0.86
N CYS A 15 30.53 -13.72 1.76
CA CYS A 15 29.62 -14.85 1.60
C CYS A 15 28.15 -14.40 1.65
N TYR A 16 27.81 -13.46 2.55
CA TYR A 16 26.46 -12.88 2.62
C TYR A 16 26.04 -12.22 1.30
N TRP A 17 26.87 -11.31 0.76
CA TRP A 17 26.59 -10.66 -0.53
C TRP A 17 26.45 -11.67 -1.68
N ARG A 18 27.28 -12.72 -1.69
CA ARG A 18 27.19 -13.78 -2.69
C ARG A 18 25.86 -14.52 -2.60
N MET A 19 25.37 -14.82 -1.39
CA MET A 19 24.06 -15.46 -1.23
C MET A 19 22.91 -14.55 -1.67
N CYS A 20 22.94 -13.27 -1.32
CA CYS A 20 21.96 -12.29 -1.77
C CYS A 20 21.92 -12.19 -3.30
N TYR A 21 23.08 -12.13 -3.95
CA TYR A 21 23.18 -12.11 -5.41
C TYR A 21 22.59 -13.38 -6.04
N MET A 22 22.96 -14.57 -5.54
CA MET A 22 22.43 -15.84 -6.06
C MET A 22 20.91 -15.94 -5.89
N ARG A 23 20.37 -15.51 -4.73
CA ARG A 23 18.93 -15.45 -4.47
C ARG A 23 18.23 -14.52 -5.47
N GLN A 24 18.73 -13.30 -5.64
CA GLN A 24 18.12 -12.32 -6.53
C GLN A 24 18.14 -12.79 -7.99
N ASN A 25 19.25 -13.38 -8.43
CA ASN A 25 19.38 -13.89 -9.79
C ASN A 25 18.42 -15.07 -10.04
N HIS A 26 18.23 -15.94 -9.05
CA HIS A 26 17.24 -17.02 -9.12
C HIS A 26 15.81 -16.50 -9.19
N LEU A 27 15.43 -15.53 -8.34
CA LEU A 27 14.10 -14.91 -8.37
C LEU A 27 13.82 -14.22 -9.70
N HIS A 28 14.81 -13.47 -10.22
CA HIS A 28 14.70 -12.80 -11.52
C HIS A 28 14.50 -13.78 -12.67
N ASN A 29 15.24 -14.89 -12.67
CA ASN A 29 15.09 -15.94 -13.68
C ASN A 29 13.72 -16.63 -13.60
N ASN A 30 13.22 -16.92 -12.39
CA ASN A 30 11.88 -17.48 -12.22
C ASN A 30 10.81 -16.53 -12.78
N TRP A 31 10.91 -15.22 -12.49
CA TRP A 31 10.00 -14.21 -13.03
C TRP A 31 10.02 -14.18 -14.55
N ARG A 32 11.21 -14.13 -15.17
CA ARG A 32 11.36 -14.10 -16.64
C ARG A 32 10.83 -15.35 -17.34
N GLN A 33 10.88 -16.48 -16.67
CA GLN A 33 10.41 -17.77 -17.18
C GLN A 33 8.96 -18.08 -16.79
N TRP A 34 8.27 -17.14 -16.12
CA TRP A 34 6.92 -17.35 -15.58
C TRP A 34 6.81 -18.57 -14.65
N HIS A 35 7.90 -18.91 -13.96
CA HIS A 35 7.90 -19.90 -12.89
C HIS A 35 7.40 -19.26 -11.58
N CYS A 36 6.17 -18.74 -11.61
CA CYS A 36 5.48 -18.18 -10.46
C CYS A 36 4.36 -19.12 -10.00
N VAL A 37 4.09 -19.08 -8.69
CA VAL A 37 2.89 -19.70 -8.12
C VAL A 37 1.87 -18.58 -7.95
N GLU A 38 0.76 -18.66 -8.67
CA GLU A 38 -0.34 -17.72 -8.50
C GLU A 38 -1.18 -18.13 -7.29
N GLY A 39 -1.34 -17.20 -6.35
CA GLY A 39 -2.25 -17.32 -5.22
C GLY A 39 -3.46 -16.42 -5.47
N GLU A 40 -4.66 -16.98 -5.37
CA GLU A 40 -5.89 -16.20 -5.51
C GLU A 40 -6.34 -15.69 -4.14
N ILE A 41 -6.48 -14.38 -4.00
CA ILE A 41 -7.19 -13.76 -2.88
C ILE A 41 -8.61 -13.54 -3.34
N LYS A 42 -9.57 -14.17 -2.66
CA LYS A 42 -11.00 -13.94 -2.88
C LYS A 42 -11.49 -12.98 -1.81
N PRO A 43 -11.71 -11.69 -2.13
CA PRO A 43 -12.35 -10.78 -1.20
C PRO A 43 -13.74 -11.31 -0.87
N ASP A 44 -14.14 -11.20 0.39
CA ASP A 44 -15.51 -11.53 0.77
C ASP A 44 -16.50 -10.73 -0.07
N GLY A 45 -17.44 -11.43 -0.71
CA GLY A 45 -18.53 -10.81 -1.48
C GLY A 45 -18.27 -10.59 -2.97
N GLY A 46 -17.08 -10.91 -3.50
CA GLY A 46 -16.83 -10.89 -4.96
C GLY A 46 -17.00 -9.51 -5.61
N ILE A 47 -16.80 -8.44 -4.83
CA ILE A 47 -17.09 -7.07 -5.25
C ILE A 47 -16.01 -6.59 -6.24
N GLU A 48 -16.41 -6.28 -7.47
CA GLU A 48 -15.58 -5.55 -8.46
C GLU A 48 -15.20 -4.17 -7.90
N GLY A 49 -13.96 -3.71 -8.16
CA GLY A 49 -13.48 -2.41 -7.67
C GLY A 49 -12.68 -2.45 -6.36
N THR A 50 -12.19 -3.63 -5.95
CA THR A 50 -11.34 -3.76 -4.76
C THR A 50 -9.94 -3.18 -4.99
N LEU A 51 -9.57 -2.13 -4.26
CA LEU A 51 -8.20 -1.63 -4.20
C LEU A 51 -7.34 -2.58 -3.38
N TYR A 52 -6.04 -2.63 -3.68
CA TYR A 52 -5.07 -3.40 -2.90
C TYR A 52 -3.82 -2.57 -2.64
N SER A 53 -3.24 -2.75 -1.46
CA SER A 53 -1.99 -2.11 -1.10
C SER A 53 -1.21 -2.94 -0.09
N HIS A 54 0.12 -2.92 -0.20
CA HIS A 54 0.99 -3.56 0.77
C HIS A 54 1.07 -2.68 2.01
N VAL A 55 0.86 -3.27 3.19
CA VAL A 55 1.18 -2.63 4.48
C VAL A 55 2.64 -2.89 4.81
N SER A 56 3.12 -4.08 4.44
CA SER A 56 4.53 -4.46 4.48
C SER A 56 4.79 -5.58 3.46
N ASN A 57 6.01 -6.12 3.47
CA ASN A 57 6.37 -7.27 2.63
C ASN A 57 5.48 -8.50 2.86
N ASP A 58 4.95 -8.65 4.08
CA ASP A 58 4.24 -9.85 4.53
C ASP A 58 2.72 -9.64 4.66
N PHE A 59 2.26 -8.39 4.60
CA PHE A 59 0.87 -8.04 4.83
C PHE A 59 0.28 -7.20 3.70
N LEU A 60 -0.90 -7.58 3.26
CA LEU A 60 -1.66 -6.91 2.20
C LEU A 60 -3.00 -6.44 2.75
N ILE A 61 -3.40 -5.22 2.42
CA ILE A 61 -4.77 -4.75 2.57
C ILE A 61 -5.49 -4.84 1.24
N THR A 62 -6.70 -5.39 1.26
CA THR A 62 -7.70 -5.21 0.22
C THR A 62 -8.80 -4.31 0.74
N PHE A 63 -9.16 -3.27 0.00
CA PHE A 63 -10.19 -2.32 0.38
C PHE A 63 -11.31 -2.34 -0.66
N ASN A 64 -12.51 -2.73 -0.24
CA ASN A 64 -13.73 -2.49 -1.02
C ASN A 64 -14.35 -1.15 -0.61
N SER A 65 -15.50 -0.76 -1.16
CA SER A 65 -16.14 0.54 -0.84
C SER A 65 -16.42 0.75 0.67
N GLN A 66 -16.48 -0.30 1.47
CA GLN A 66 -16.95 -0.25 2.86
C GLN A 66 -15.93 -0.74 3.89
N VAL A 67 -15.05 -1.66 3.55
CA VAL A 67 -14.23 -2.40 4.52
C VAL A 67 -12.82 -2.61 3.98
N ALA A 68 -11.84 -2.33 4.83
CA ALA A 68 -10.50 -2.86 4.66
C ALA A 68 -10.45 -4.27 5.23
N THR A 69 -9.87 -5.20 4.48
CA THR A 69 -9.54 -6.54 4.94
C THR A 69 -8.03 -6.71 4.90
N LEU A 70 -7.46 -7.14 6.02
CA LEU A 70 -6.02 -7.41 6.17
C LEU A 70 -5.72 -8.89 5.93
N TRP A 71 -4.63 -9.17 5.22
CA TRP A 71 -4.18 -10.50 4.84
C TRP A 71 -2.70 -10.72 5.19
N ASP A 72 -2.38 -11.90 5.74
CA ASP A 72 -1.02 -12.43 5.79
C ASP A 72 -0.72 -13.19 4.49
N ILE A 73 0.30 -12.75 3.76
CA ILE A 73 0.66 -13.29 2.44
C ILE A 73 1.98 -14.07 2.42
N ARG A 74 2.55 -14.42 3.58
CA ARG A 74 3.87 -15.11 3.68
C ARG A 74 3.92 -16.48 3.02
N LYS A 75 2.77 -17.16 2.96
CA LYS A 75 2.62 -18.49 2.36
C LYS A 75 1.40 -18.50 1.44
N SER A 76 0.30 -19.08 1.91
CA SER A 76 -1.03 -18.92 1.32
C SER A 76 -1.70 -17.73 2.00
N PRO A 77 -2.39 -16.83 1.27
CA PRO A 77 -3.11 -15.72 1.85
C PRO A 77 -4.08 -16.18 2.96
N VAL A 78 -3.95 -15.61 4.16
CA VAL A 78 -4.86 -15.85 5.29
C VAL A 78 -5.44 -14.51 5.73
N ARG A 79 -6.78 -14.45 5.81
CA ARG A 79 -7.48 -13.27 6.34
C ARG A 79 -7.22 -13.13 7.83
N LEU A 80 -6.79 -11.94 8.24
CA LEU A 80 -6.52 -11.60 9.64
C LEU A 80 -7.67 -10.84 10.30
N GLY A 81 -8.40 -10.02 9.53
CA GLY A 81 -9.52 -9.24 10.06
C GLY A 81 -9.80 -7.99 9.23
N ASN A 82 -10.62 -7.11 9.80
CA ASN A 82 -11.03 -5.86 9.16
C ASN A 82 -10.53 -4.67 10.00
N PRO A 83 -9.33 -4.13 9.73
CA PRO A 83 -8.71 -3.12 10.60
C PRO A 83 -9.50 -1.81 10.64
N PHE A 84 -10.27 -1.49 9.62
CA PHE A 84 -11.15 -0.32 9.63
C PHE A 84 -12.26 -0.46 8.59
N CYS A 85 -13.32 0.31 8.81
CA CYS A 85 -14.38 0.52 7.84
C CYS A 85 -14.24 1.91 7.21
N SER A 86 -14.72 2.01 5.99
CA SER A 86 -14.95 3.27 5.31
C SER A 86 -15.89 4.16 6.13
N LEU A 87 -15.66 5.47 6.07
CA LEU A 87 -16.58 6.46 6.60
C LEU A 87 -17.76 6.73 5.64
N PHE A 88 -17.59 6.43 4.35
CA PHE A 88 -18.60 6.67 3.32
C PHE A 88 -18.82 5.42 2.45
N ASP A 89 -20.06 5.20 2.02
CA ASP A 89 -20.37 4.15 1.06
C ASP A 89 -20.12 4.63 -0.38
N VAL A 90 -18.86 4.95 -0.67
CA VAL A 90 -18.40 5.42 -1.98
C VAL A 90 -17.15 4.61 -2.33
N GLU A 91 -17.01 4.25 -3.60
CA GLU A 91 -15.79 3.57 -4.08
C GLU A 91 -14.55 4.40 -3.73
N GLY A 92 -13.53 3.69 -3.22
CA GLY A 92 -12.23 4.29 -2.97
C GLY A 92 -11.49 4.49 -4.29
N ASP A 93 -10.81 5.61 -4.43
CA ASP A 93 -9.96 5.88 -5.60
C ASP A 93 -8.55 5.33 -5.39
N ILE A 94 -8.00 5.49 -4.17
CA ILE A 94 -6.61 5.12 -3.84
C ILE A 94 -6.51 4.65 -2.38
N CYS A 95 -5.68 3.62 -2.14
CA CYS A 95 -5.21 3.27 -0.79
C CYS A 95 -3.71 2.95 -0.78
N CYS A 96 -2.99 3.43 0.24
CA CYS A 96 -1.56 3.16 0.39
C CYS A 96 -1.06 3.38 1.82
N ASP A 97 0.04 2.71 2.15
CA ASP A 97 0.92 3.12 3.24
C ASP A 97 1.70 4.38 2.83
N ILE A 98 1.89 5.30 3.78
CA ILE A 98 2.73 6.50 3.59
C ILE A 98 3.93 6.49 4.54
N ASP A 99 3.83 5.75 5.64
CA ASP A 99 4.85 5.61 6.67
C ASP A 99 4.68 4.24 7.35
N GLU A 100 5.68 3.80 8.14
CA GLU A 100 5.74 2.44 8.73
C GLU A 100 4.45 2.02 9.47
N ASN A 101 3.71 3.00 9.99
CA ASN A 101 2.53 2.80 10.83
C ASN A 101 1.36 3.70 10.42
N THR A 102 1.34 4.19 9.17
CA THR A 102 0.30 5.09 8.68
C THR A 102 -0.24 4.64 7.34
N PHE A 103 -1.55 4.43 7.29
CA PHE A 103 -2.27 4.02 6.09
C PHE A 103 -3.29 5.07 5.68
N VAL A 104 -3.41 5.33 4.39
CA VAL A 104 -4.28 6.36 3.84
C VAL A 104 -5.25 5.75 2.85
N VAL A 105 -6.49 6.22 2.94
CA VAL A 105 -7.55 5.90 1.99
C VAL A 105 -8.11 7.21 1.46
N VAL A 106 -8.17 7.32 0.13
CA VAL A 106 -8.78 8.43 -0.59
C VAL A 106 -10.05 7.93 -1.25
N GLN A 107 -11.17 8.60 -0.96
CA GLN A 107 -12.50 8.28 -1.48
C GLN A 107 -13.15 9.53 -2.03
N ARG A 108 -13.02 9.79 -3.34
CA ARG A 108 -13.62 10.90 -4.08
C ARG A 108 -13.31 12.30 -3.55
N TYR A 109 -13.91 12.68 -2.42
CA TYR A 109 -13.75 13.95 -1.73
C TYR A 109 -13.32 13.78 -0.27
N ALA A 110 -12.93 12.58 0.15
CA ALA A 110 -12.57 12.28 1.52
C ALA A 110 -11.18 11.65 1.58
N VAL A 111 -10.37 12.08 2.54
CA VAL A 111 -9.08 11.46 2.86
C VAL A 111 -9.12 11.03 4.32
N ALA A 112 -9.00 9.73 4.55
CA ALA A 112 -8.92 9.15 5.88
C ALA A 112 -7.51 8.60 6.11
N VAL A 113 -6.91 8.99 7.25
CA VAL A 113 -5.57 8.58 7.65
C VAL A 113 -5.70 7.74 8.91
N TYR A 114 -5.29 6.48 8.82
CA TYR A 114 -5.29 5.52 9.91
C TYR A 114 -3.87 5.30 10.43
N ASN A 115 -3.75 5.06 11.72
CA ASN A 115 -2.51 4.71 12.38
C ASN A 115 -2.71 3.45 13.23
N PHE A 116 -1.67 2.63 13.32
CA PHE A 116 -1.64 1.39 14.11
C PHE A 116 -0.27 1.28 14.77
N ASP A 117 -0.19 0.82 16.02
CA ASP A 117 1.11 0.54 16.66
C ASP A 117 1.66 -0.82 16.18
N SER A 118 0.77 -1.75 15.85
CA SER A 118 1.06 -3.05 15.23
C SER A 118 0.06 -3.41 14.14
N VAL A 119 0.54 -4.01 13.05
CA VAL A 119 -0.30 -4.53 11.96
C VAL A 119 -1.32 -5.57 12.45
N HIS A 120 -1.05 -6.24 13.57
CA HIS A 120 -1.92 -7.27 14.15
C HIS A 120 -3.03 -6.69 15.04
N GLU A 121 -3.12 -5.38 15.19
CA GLU A 121 -4.24 -4.75 15.88
C GLU A 121 -5.56 -5.06 15.17
N GLU A 122 -6.58 -5.38 15.96
CA GLU A 122 -7.91 -5.66 15.45
C GLU A 122 -8.52 -4.43 14.75
N ILE A 123 -8.23 -3.23 15.26
CA ILE A 123 -8.78 -1.97 14.76
C ILE A 123 -7.68 -0.92 14.71
N TRP A 124 -7.50 -0.29 13.54
CA TRP A 124 -6.59 0.82 13.35
C TRP A 124 -7.28 2.14 13.67
N ARG A 125 -6.56 3.03 14.33
CA ARG A 125 -7.12 4.29 14.83
C ARG A 125 -7.16 5.33 13.71
N LEU A 126 -8.32 5.90 13.45
CA LEU A 126 -8.45 7.07 12.59
C LEU A 126 -7.71 8.24 13.25
N LYS A 127 -6.64 8.72 12.62
CA LYS A 127 -5.79 9.81 13.10
C LYS A 127 -6.21 11.15 12.51
N TYR A 128 -6.44 11.19 11.20
CA TYR A 128 -6.89 12.39 10.50
C TYR A 128 -7.99 12.07 9.51
N PHE A 129 -8.83 13.06 9.29
CA PHE A 129 -9.90 13.00 8.30
C PHE A 129 -10.05 14.37 7.65
N PHE A 130 -10.06 14.40 6.31
CA PHE A 130 -10.18 15.61 5.51
C PHE A 130 -11.29 15.44 4.48
N LEU A 131 -12.03 16.51 4.24
CA LEU A 131 -12.90 16.64 3.08
C LEU A 131 -12.22 17.58 2.07
N VAL A 132 -12.01 17.09 0.86
CA VAL A 132 -11.49 17.86 -0.27
C VAL A 132 -12.70 18.40 -1.03
N GLY A 133 -13.02 19.68 -0.82
CA GLY A 133 -14.04 20.38 -1.61
C GLY A 133 -13.43 21.02 -2.86
N ASP A 134 -14.16 21.01 -3.97
CA ASP A 134 -13.84 21.78 -5.18
C ASP A 134 -13.98 23.29 -4.92
N VAL A 135 -13.07 23.90 -4.17
CA VAL A 135 -12.91 25.36 -4.16
C VAL A 135 -11.43 25.74 -4.06
N GLU A 136 -10.65 25.36 -5.07
CA GLU A 136 -9.57 26.22 -5.53
C GLU A 136 -9.86 26.64 -6.97
N THR A 137 -10.89 27.47 -7.15
CA THR A 137 -10.90 28.39 -8.28
C THR A 137 -9.76 29.38 -8.04
N HIS A 138 -8.56 29.05 -8.51
CA HIS A 138 -7.58 30.09 -8.77
C HIS A 138 -8.25 31.08 -9.73
N PRO A 139 -8.43 32.37 -9.37
CA PRO A 139 -8.73 33.35 -10.40
C PRO A 139 -7.59 33.26 -11.42
N PRO A 140 -7.89 33.32 -12.73
CA PRO A 140 -6.82 33.36 -13.73
C PRO A 140 -5.90 34.50 -13.31
N CYS A 141 -4.64 34.17 -13.06
CA CYS A 141 -3.58 35.16 -12.83
C CYS A 141 -3.82 36.31 -13.80
N GLU A 142 -4.05 37.52 -13.28
CA GLU A 142 -3.93 38.74 -14.06
C GLU A 142 -2.48 38.81 -14.54
N ALA A 143 -2.24 38.17 -15.67
CA ALA A 143 -1.00 38.25 -16.41
C ALA A 143 -0.87 39.69 -16.89
N HIS A 144 0.00 40.43 -16.20
CA HIS A 144 0.82 41.50 -16.76
C HIS A 144 0.14 42.45 -17.76
N GLU A 145 -0.32 43.60 -17.28
CA GLU A 145 -0.09 44.87 -17.98
C GLU A 145 0.90 45.72 -17.19
N PHE A 146 2.16 45.28 -17.21
CA PHE A 146 3.28 46.23 -17.12
C PHE A 146 3.56 46.73 -18.54
N VAL A 147 2.87 47.78 -18.97
CA VAL A 147 3.39 48.67 -20.01
C VAL A 147 3.91 49.91 -19.28
N GLY A 148 5.20 49.88 -18.99
CA GLY A 148 5.95 51.07 -18.59
C GLY A 148 5.94 52.09 -19.73
N GLY A 149 5.80 53.36 -19.38
CA GLY A 149 5.79 54.46 -20.34
C GLY A 149 7.17 54.82 -20.91
N GLY A 150 7.13 55.76 -21.84
CA GLY A 150 8.25 56.66 -22.14
C GLY A 150 8.97 56.42 -23.47
N ALA A 151 8.54 57.14 -24.49
CA ALA A 151 9.40 58.00 -25.32
C ALA A 151 8.54 59.10 -25.95
#